data_AF-A0A1I8CAU5-F1
#
_entry.id   AF-A0A1I8CAU5-F1
#
_cell.length_a   1.000
_cell.length_b   1.000
_cell.length_c   1.000
_cell.angle_alpha   90.00
_cell.angle_beta   90.00
_cell.angle_gamma   90.00
#
_symmetry.space_group_name_H-M   'P 1'
#
loop_
_entity.id
_entity.type
_entity.pdbx_description
1 polymer ?
#
loop_
_entity_poly.entity_id
_entity_poly.type
_entity_poly.pdbx_seq_one_letter_code
_entity_poly.pdbx_strand_id
1 'polypeptide(L)'
;MITTKQVIENWVKNVLEKGVANLKKEFEENKRYFPKDMTLDAFKKGQEEKKNRINRSLILYSNLFSMILQEQCTSIIMLCGLVEKGQQKCAAYWPVTKGETKTYDNFEVTAVEVSPLDETYTNVVKTQLLVKSKVSAKEMKVNHFYWTDWPDRGVPANNDCATTLLDFVRGSTKPIVVHCSAGIGRTGSIVAIEYIFQKFVKAELVESSIEILKSIRNQRPYSIQTYQQYLFIHRNVLQFIANNSNIITKNYAALMTKFEKEYEEACVV
;
A
#
# COMPACT_ATOMS: atom_id res chain seq x y z
N MET A 1 3.82 -21.85 23.29
CA MET A 1 3.85 -20.71 22.35
C MET A 1 3.33 -21.18 21.00
N ILE A 2 2.51 -20.38 20.32
CA ILE A 2 2.04 -20.71 18.97
C ILE A 2 3.18 -20.54 17.97
N THR A 3 3.31 -21.43 17.00
CA THR A 3 4.34 -21.34 15.94
C THR A 3 3.84 -20.49 14.79
N THR A 4 4.75 -19.87 14.02
CA THR A 4 4.41 -19.16 12.76
C THR A 4 3.57 -20.03 11.83
N LYS A 5 3.91 -21.32 11.71
CA LYS A 5 3.14 -22.27 10.89
C LYS A 5 1.69 -22.38 11.36
N GLN A 6 1.44 -22.52 12.67
CA GLN A 6 0.09 -22.59 13.23
C GLN A 6 -0.68 -21.27 13.05
N VAL A 7 -0.01 -20.12 13.18
CA VAL A 7 -0.64 -18.81 12.92
C VAL A 7 -1.10 -18.72 11.47
N ILE A 8 -0.23 -19.08 10.52
CA ILE A 8 -0.54 -19.05 9.08
C ILE A 8 -1.67 -20.04 8.76
N GLU A 9 -1.59 -21.28 9.24
CA GLU A 9 -2.64 -22.29 9.01
C GLU A 9 -4.00 -21.85 9.53
N ASN A 10 -4.06 -21.25 10.72
CA ASN A 10 -5.29 -20.71 11.30
C ASN A 10 -5.84 -19.56 10.46
N TRP A 11 -4.98 -18.63 10.00
CA TRP A 11 -5.40 -17.52 9.15
C TRP A 11 -5.94 -18.01 7.80
N VAL A 12 -5.24 -18.94 7.14
CA VAL A 12 -5.66 -19.54 5.86
C VAL A 12 -7.02 -20.20 6.01
N LYS A 13 -7.19 -21.04 7.04
CA LYS A 13 -8.46 -21.70 7.35
C LYS A 13 -9.59 -20.68 7.47
N ASN A 14 -9.41 -19.67 8.33
CA ASN A 14 -10.44 -18.67 8.61
C ASN A 14 -10.86 -17.87 7.37
N VAL A 15 -9.90 -17.49 6.52
CA VAL A 15 -10.17 -16.74 5.28
C VAL A 15 -10.91 -17.61 4.26
N LEU A 16 -10.46 -18.84 4.07
CA LEU A 16 -11.02 -19.77 3.09
C LEU A 16 -12.41 -20.29 3.49
N GLU A 17 -12.63 -20.59 4.78
CA GLU A 17 -13.95 -20.98 5.29
C GLU A 17 -14.96 -19.82 5.21
N LYS A 18 -14.50 -18.57 5.41
CA LYS A 18 -15.33 -17.39 5.21
C LYS A 18 -15.69 -17.23 3.73
N GLY A 19 -14.72 -17.37 2.83
CA GLY A 19 -14.93 -17.30 1.38
C GLY A 19 -15.27 -15.88 0.87
N VAL A 20 -15.30 -15.74 -0.46
CA VAL A 20 -15.41 -14.43 -1.13
C VAL A 20 -16.75 -13.75 -0.84
N ALA A 21 -17.85 -14.50 -0.90
CA ALA A 21 -19.18 -13.95 -0.67
C ALA A 21 -19.34 -13.30 0.71
N ASN A 22 -18.85 -13.96 1.78
CA ASN A 22 -18.97 -13.42 3.13
C ASN A 22 -17.94 -12.32 3.41
N LEU A 23 -16.73 -12.38 2.83
CA LEU A 23 -15.77 -11.26 2.90
C LEU A 23 -16.33 -10.00 2.23
N LYS A 24 -16.98 -10.15 1.08
CA LYS A 24 -17.68 -9.05 0.41
C LYS A 24 -18.79 -8.49 1.28
N LYS A 25 -19.66 -9.35 1.82
CA LYS A 25 -20.74 -8.95 2.72
C LYS A 25 -20.21 -8.21 3.96
N GLU A 26 -19.18 -8.76 4.61
CA GLU A 26 -18.52 -8.17 5.78
C GLU A 26 -17.98 -6.77 5.48
N PHE A 27 -17.33 -6.58 4.32
CA PHE A 27 -16.89 -5.26 3.89
C PHE A 27 -18.07 -4.30 3.70
N GLU A 28 -19.12 -4.72 3.00
CA GLU A 28 -20.29 -3.88 2.71
C GLU A 28 -21.00 -3.40 3.99
N GLU A 29 -21.14 -4.28 4.98
CA GLU A 29 -21.70 -3.97 6.30
C GLU A 29 -20.84 -2.97 7.09
N ASN A 30 -19.52 -2.95 6.84
CA ASN A 30 -18.56 -2.12 7.56
C ASN A 30 -17.95 -0.99 6.71
N LYS A 31 -18.41 -0.76 5.48
CA LYS A 31 -17.80 0.22 4.55
C LYS A 31 -17.84 1.65 5.07
N ARG A 32 -18.80 1.96 5.96
CA ARG A 32 -18.97 3.26 6.62
C ARG A 32 -18.34 3.33 8.01
N TYR A 33 -17.62 2.29 8.44
CA TYR A 33 -16.92 2.31 9.73
C TYR A 33 -16.01 3.53 9.82
N PHE A 34 -16.20 4.29 10.89
CA PHE A 34 -15.41 5.45 11.25
C PHE A 34 -15.15 5.39 12.77
N PRO A 35 -13.93 5.66 13.25
CA PRO A 35 -13.62 5.57 14.68
C PRO A 35 -14.41 6.61 15.47
N LYS A 36 -15.08 6.20 16.56
CA LYS A 36 -16.02 7.06 17.31
C LYS A 36 -15.36 8.33 17.86
N ASP A 37 -14.13 8.21 18.34
CA ASP A 37 -13.42 9.30 19.04
C ASP A 37 -12.51 10.12 18.12
N MET A 38 -12.54 9.86 16.81
CA MET A 38 -11.66 10.56 15.88
C MET A 38 -12.23 11.92 15.48
N THR A 39 -11.46 12.97 15.74
CA THR A 39 -11.76 14.32 15.23
C THR A 39 -11.16 14.54 13.85
N LEU A 40 -11.72 15.51 13.11
CA LEU A 40 -11.24 15.90 11.77
C LEU A 40 -10.67 17.31 11.75
N ASP A 41 -10.34 17.89 12.91
CA ASP A 41 -10.04 19.31 13.03
C ASP A 41 -8.76 19.70 12.30
N ALA A 42 -7.69 18.90 12.44
CA ALA A 42 -6.45 19.10 11.67
C ALA A 42 -6.67 18.94 10.16
N PHE A 43 -7.52 18.00 9.74
CA PHE A 43 -7.86 17.81 8.33
C PHE A 43 -8.67 18.98 7.77
N LYS A 44 -9.65 19.49 8.52
CA LYS A 44 -10.44 20.67 8.17
C LYS A 44 -9.57 21.92 8.07
N LYS A 45 -8.68 22.15 9.05
CA LYS A 45 -7.69 23.23 9.00
C LYS A 45 -6.78 23.12 7.78
N GLY A 46 -6.30 21.92 7.45
CA GLY A 46 -5.52 21.68 6.23
C GLY A 46 -6.30 21.96 4.94
N GLN A 47 -7.64 21.81 4.96
CA GLN A 47 -8.51 22.16 3.83
C GLN A 47 -8.61 23.69 3.67
N GLU A 48 -8.82 24.41 4.76
CA GLU A 48 -8.87 25.87 4.79
C GLU A 48 -7.54 26.48 4.33
N GLU A 49 -6.42 25.91 4.79
CA GLU A 49 -5.06 26.31 4.39
C GLU A 49 -4.66 25.84 2.99
N LYS A 50 -5.57 25.20 2.23
CA LYS A 50 -5.32 24.71 0.87
C LYS A 50 -4.16 23.70 0.77
N LYS A 51 -3.89 22.97 1.86
CA LYS A 51 -2.86 21.93 1.95
C LYS A 51 -3.39 20.53 1.64
N ASN A 52 -4.69 20.31 1.80
CA ASN A 52 -5.31 19.09 1.30
C ASN A 52 -5.25 19.10 -0.23
N ARG A 53 -5.08 17.92 -0.83
CA ARG A 53 -4.85 17.72 -2.27
C ARG A 53 -5.85 18.41 -3.22
N ILE A 54 -6.98 18.89 -2.70
CA ILE A 54 -7.92 19.73 -3.45
C ILE A 54 -7.26 21.04 -3.94
N ASN A 55 -6.17 21.51 -3.33
CA ASN A 55 -5.36 22.62 -3.85
C ASN A 55 -3.90 22.22 -4.11
N ARG A 56 -3.47 22.39 -5.36
CA ARG A 56 -2.17 21.95 -5.88
C ARG A 56 -1.14 23.07 -5.68
N SER A 57 -0.28 22.96 -4.67
CA SER A 57 0.80 23.94 -4.44
C SER A 57 2.16 23.26 -4.30
N LEU A 58 3.21 23.91 -4.84
CA LEU A 58 4.61 23.48 -4.75
C LEU A 58 5.10 23.30 -3.30
N ILE A 59 4.48 24.02 -2.36
CA ILE A 59 4.73 23.93 -0.91
C ILE A 59 4.49 22.50 -0.39
N LEU A 60 3.54 21.76 -0.96
CA LEU A 60 3.25 20.40 -0.54
C LEU A 60 4.38 19.41 -0.84
N TYR A 61 5.17 19.65 -1.88
CA TYR A 61 6.31 18.79 -2.19
C TYR A 61 7.50 19.08 -1.25
N SER A 62 7.75 20.35 -0.94
CA SER A 62 8.72 20.75 0.10
C SER A 62 8.37 20.09 1.44
N ASN A 63 7.09 20.09 1.83
CA ASN A 63 6.61 19.42 3.05
C ASN A 63 6.82 17.90 3.01
N LEU A 64 6.59 17.24 1.87
CA LEU A 64 6.83 15.81 1.70
C LEU A 64 8.31 15.46 1.92
N PHE A 65 9.24 16.19 1.29
CA PHE A 65 10.67 15.92 1.46
C PHE A 65 11.17 16.30 2.85
N SER A 66 10.59 17.33 3.49
CA SER A 66 10.85 17.65 4.89
C SER A 66 10.45 16.51 5.82
N MET A 67 9.23 15.97 5.65
CA MET A 67 8.77 14.78 6.39
C MET A 67 9.67 13.56 6.15
N ILE A 68 10.07 13.31 4.90
CA ILE A 68 10.97 12.20 4.55
C ILE A 68 12.31 12.32 5.28
N LEU A 69 12.96 13.50 5.28
CA LEU A 69 14.21 13.70 6.00
C LEU A 69 14.03 13.63 7.53
N GLN A 70 12.94 14.19 8.06
CA GLN A 70 12.64 14.20 9.49
C GLN A 70 12.46 12.78 10.03
N GLU A 71 11.60 12.00 9.38
CA GLU A 71 11.26 10.62 9.78
C GLU A 71 12.25 9.58 9.25
N GLN A 72 13.26 10.02 8.49
CA GLN A 72 14.30 9.18 7.89
C GLN A 72 13.73 8.08 7.00
N CYS A 73 12.67 8.38 6.24
CA CYS A 73 12.02 7.44 5.34
C CYS A 73 12.94 7.03 4.19
N THR A 74 13.34 5.76 4.15
CA THR A 74 14.23 5.24 3.11
C THR A 74 13.50 4.82 1.83
N SER A 75 12.18 4.70 1.88
CA SER A 75 11.36 4.18 0.78
C SER A 75 10.04 4.92 0.64
N ILE A 76 9.61 5.10 -0.61
CA ILE A 76 8.31 5.63 -1.00
C ILE A 76 7.65 4.64 -1.95
N ILE A 77 6.39 4.28 -1.70
CA ILE A 77 5.55 3.49 -2.58
C ILE A 77 4.40 4.37 -3.10
N MET A 78 4.43 4.67 -4.39
CA MET A 78 3.42 5.44 -5.11
C MET A 78 2.54 4.51 -5.95
N LEU A 79 1.23 4.51 -5.66
CA LEU A 79 0.27 3.52 -6.19
C LEU A 79 -0.76 4.12 -7.15
N CYS A 80 -0.54 5.33 -7.69
CA CYS A 80 -1.49 5.93 -8.63
C CYS A 80 -0.81 6.66 -9.77
N GLY A 81 -1.50 6.69 -10.91
CA GLY A 81 -1.12 7.50 -12.04
C GLY A 81 -1.06 8.99 -11.69
N LEU A 82 -0.43 9.78 -12.55
CA LEU A 82 -0.54 11.24 -12.46
C LEU A 82 -1.94 11.70 -12.83
N VAL A 83 -2.53 11.09 -13.85
CA VAL A 83 -3.89 11.32 -14.35
C VAL A 83 -4.55 9.97 -14.60
N GLU A 84 -5.79 9.80 -14.14
CA GLU A 84 -6.58 8.58 -14.39
C GLU A 84 -8.00 9.00 -14.75
N LYS A 85 -8.55 8.45 -15.84
CA LYS A 85 -9.89 8.79 -16.37
C LYS A 85 -10.09 10.33 -16.50
N GLY A 86 -9.08 11.03 -16.99
CA GLY A 86 -9.08 12.49 -17.16
C GLY A 86 -8.96 13.31 -15.87
N GLN A 87 -8.87 12.67 -14.70
CA GLN A 87 -8.78 13.34 -13.41
C GLN A 87 -7.34 13.30 -12.88
N GLN A 88 -6.81 14.43 -12.43
CA GLN A 88 -5.46 14.45 -11.84
C GLN A 88 -5.46 13.71 -10.49
N LYS A 89 -4.62 12.68 -10.40
CA LYS A 89 -4.47 11.78 -9.24
C LYS A 89 -3.21 12.07 -8.43
N CYS A 90 -2.15 12.50 -9.08
CA CYS A 90 -0.92 12.92 -8.42
C CYS A 90 -0.21 13.98 -9.26
N ALA A 91 0.95 14.43 -8.80
CA ALA A 91 1.87 15.23 -9.60
C ALA A 91 3.23 14.54 -9.61
N ALA A 92 4.03 14.78 -10.65
CA ALA A 92 5.39 14.26 -10.76
C ALA A 92 6.33 15.04 -9.83
N TYR A 93 6.17 14.83 -8.52
CA TYR A 93 6.97 15.49 -7.46
C TYR A 93 8.39 14.94 -7.35
N TRP A 94 8.79 13.98 -8.20
CA TRP A 94 10.15 13.48 -8.30
C TRP A 94 10.69 13.65 -9.74
N PRO A 95 12.01 13.75 -9.92
CA PRO A 95 12.65 13.63 -11.24
C PRO A 95 12.43 12.22 -11.80
N VAL A 96 12.00 12.11 -13.06
CA VAL A 96 11.64 10.82 -13.68
C VAL A 96 12.77 10.27 -14.55
N THR A 97 13.71 11.13 -14.95
CA THR A 97 14.83 10.76 -15.82
C THR A 97 16.12 10.68 -15.01
N LYS A 98 16.94 9.64 -15.24
CA LYS A 98 18.26 9.51 -14.60
C LYS A 98 19.11 10.76 -14.85
N GLY A 99 19.69 11.30 -13.80
CA GLY A 99 20.47 12.55 -13.80
C GLY A 99 19.65 13.82 -13.65
N GLU A 100 18.33 13.78 -13.84
CA GLU A 100 17.45 14.93 -13.67
C GLU A 100 17.41 15.35 -12.19
N THR A 101 17.46 16.66 -11.95
CA THR A 101 17.29 17.26 -10.63
C THR A 101 16.11 18.22 -10.64
N LYS A 102 15.22 18.10 -9.65
CA LYS A 102 14.14 19.05 -9.41
C LYS A 102 14.37 19.78 -8.08
N THR A 103 14.11 21.08 -8.08
CA THR A 103 14.15 21.93 -6.87
C THR A 103 12.74 22.14 -6.35
N TYR A 104 12.56 21.97 -5.04
CA TYR A 104 11.32 22.26 -4.32
C TYR A 104 11.63 23.11 -3.10
N ASP A 105 11.56 24.44 -3.26
CA ASP A 105 11.80 25.38 -2.16
C ASP A 105 13.14 25.06 -1.46
N ASN A 106 13.10 24.46 -0.27
CA ASN A 106 14.28 24.10 0.54
C ASN A 106 14.95 22.77 0.17
N PHE A 107 14.57 22.12 -0.94
CA PHE A 107 15.07 20.80 -1.32
C PHE A 107 15.54 20.72 -2.77
N GLU A 108 16.58 19.92 -3.00
CA GLU A 108 16.95 19.39 -4.32
C GLU A 108 16.79 17.88 -4.32
N VAL A 109 16.15 17.37 -5.37
CA VAL A 109 15.88 15.95 -5.52
C VAL A 109 16.41 15.51 -6.87
N THR A 110 17.39 14.61 -6.86
CA THR A 110 18.04 14.08 -8.06
C THR A 110 17.68 12.61 -8.26
N ALA A 111 17.32 12.21 -9.47
CA ALA A 111 17.19 10.80 -9.83
C ALA A 111 18.58 10.23 -10.15
N VAL A 112 19.16 9.48 -9.22
CA VAL A 112 20.49 8.87 -9.37
C VAL A 112 20.43 7.67 -10.31
N GLU A 113 19.38 6.88 -10.18
CA GLU A 113 19.15 5.67 -10.95
C GLU A 113 17.66 5.48 -11.21
N VAL A 114 17.32 4.97 -12.39
CA VAL A 114 15.96 4.62 -12.78
C VAL A 114 16.01 3.25 -13.44
N SER A 115 15.21 2.33 -12.94
CA SER A 115 15.10 0.95 -13.44
C SER A 115 13.67 0.46 -13.28
N PRO A 116 13.26 -0.63 -13.95
CA PRO A 116 12.11 -1.40 -13.47
C PRO A 116 12.41 -1.99 -12.07
N LEU A 117 11.37 -2.48 -11.39
CA LEU A 117 11.51 -3.18 -10.10
C LEU A 117 12.36 -4.45 -10.28
N ASP A 118 12.01 -5.24 -11.29
CA ASP A 118 12.78 -6.37 -11.82
C ASP A 118 12.34 -6.67 -13.27
N GLU A 119 12.83 -7.76 -13.86
CA GLU A 119 12.51 -8.18 -15.23
C GLU A 119 11.03 -8.57 -15.42
N THR A 120 10.35 -9.02 -14.36
CA THR A 120 8.95 -9.45 -14.38
C THR A 120 8.01 -8.25 -14.21
N TYR A 121 8.35 -7.31 -13.32
CA TYR A 121 7.50 -6.16 -12.96
C TYR A 121 8.03 -4.85 -13.53
N THR A 122 8.05 -4.77 -14.85
CA THR A 122 8.42 -3.55 -15.60
C THR A 122 7.41 -2.40 -15.41
N ASN A 123 6.19 -2.71 -15.00
CA ASN A 123 5.13 -1.77 -14.65
C ASN A 123 5.35 -1.05 -13.30
N VAL A 124 6.32 -1.48 -12.51
CA VAL A 124 6.77 -0.78 -11.30
C VAL A 124 8.13 -0.15 -11.58
N VAL A 125 8.18 1.18 -11.61
CA VAL A 125 9.42 1.93 -11.84
C VAL A 125 10.09 2.23 -10.51
N LYS A 126 11.32 1.76 -10.34
CA LYS A 126 12.19 2.08 -9.20
C LYS A 126 13.09 3.25 -9.56
N THR A 127 13.09 4.28 -8.72
CA THR A 127 13.98 5.43 -8.83
C THR A 127 14.75 5.61 -7.53
N GLN A 128 16.08 5.57 -7.56
CA GLN A 128 16.89 5.99 -6.41
C GLN A 128 17.00 7.51 -6.43
N LEU A 129 16.36 8.15 -5.46
CA LEU A 129 16.38 9.60 -5.29
C LEU A 129 17.49 9.98 -4.31
N LEU A 130 18.24 11.04 -4.63
CA LEU A 130 19.07 11.75 -3.67
C LEU A 130 18.33 13.03 -3.27
N VAL A 131 17.85 13.07 -2.03
CA VAL A 131 17.13 14.21 -1.45
C VAL A 131 18.11 15.03 -0.61
N LYS A 132 18.35 16.28 -1.00
CA LYS A 132 19.24 17.21 -0.29
C LYS A 132 18.46 18.39 0.26
N SER A 133 18.72 18.74 1.51
CA SER A 133 18.25 20.00 2.10
C SER A 133 19.16 21.15 1.64
N LYS A 134 18.57 22.28 1.22
CA LYS A 134 19.29 23.53 0.92
C LYS A 134 19.60 24.36 2.17
N VAL A 135 18.91 24.07 3.27
CA VAL A 135 18.98 24.84 4.53
C VAL A 135 19.70 24.09 5.64
N SER A 136 20.13 22.86 5.40
CA SER A 136 20.93 22.06 6.33
C SER A 136 21.86 21.14 5.55
N ALA A 137 22.90 20.61 6.19
CA ALA A 137 23.79 19.63 5.58
C ALA A 137 23.17 18.22 5.46
N LYS A 138 21.86 18.07 5.68
CA LYS A 138 21.17 16.77 5.62
C LYS A 138 20.90 16.37 4.17
N GLU A 139 21.27 15.15 3.85
CA GLU A 139 20.86 14.47 2.62
C GLU A 139 20.54 13.00 2.89
N MET A 140 19.70 12.40 2.05
CA MET A 140 19.32 10.98 2.15
C MET A 140 19.05 10.38 0.78
N LYS A 141 19.46 9.12 0.61
CA LYS A 141 19.04 8.29 -0.52
C LYS A 141 17.68 7.65 -0.20
N VAL A 142 16.74 7.76 -1.11
CA VAL A 142 15.37 7.26 -0.95
C VAL A 142 14.99 6.44 -2.17
N ASN A 143 14.55 5.20 -1.96
CA ASN A 143 14.01 4.37 -3.05
C ASN A 143 12.56 4.74 -3.29
N HIS A 144 12.25 5.29 -4.46
CA HIS A 144 10.89 5.59 -4.89
C HIS A 144 10.40 4.51 -5.84
N PHE A 145 9.34 3.80 -5.46
CA PHE A 145 8.70 2.76 -6.25
C PHE A 145 7.36 3.27 -6.76
N TYR A 146 7.23 3.39 -8.08
CA TYR A 146 6.01 3.86 -8.73
C TYR A 146 5.33 2.72 -9.48
N TRP A 147 4.23 2.22 -8.91
CA TRP A 147 3.39 1.22 -9.56
C TRP A 147 2.40 1.92 -10.51
N THR A 148 2.63 1.78 -11.81
CA THR A 148 2.04 2.64 -12.85
C THR A 148 0.63 2.24 -13.29
N ASP A 149 0.22 0.99 -13.12
CA ASP A 149 -0.98 0.42 -13.72
C ASP A 149 -2.03 -0.09 -12.71
N TRP A 150 -1.96 0.31 -11.43
CA TRP A 150 -3.02 -0.02 -10.47
C TRP A 150 -4.30 0.78 -10.79
N PRO A 151 -5.42 0.12 -11.18
CA PRO A 151 -6.64 0.82 -11.59
C PRO A 151 -7.35 1.55 -10.45
N ASP A 152 -7.94 2.71 -10.74
CA ASP A 152 -8.74 3.45 -9.76
C ASP A 152 -10.02 2.67 -9.41
N ARG A 153 -10.25 2.45 -8.12
CA ARG A 153 -11.36 1.65 -7.57
C ARG A 153 -11.41 0.17 -7.99
N GLY A 154 -10.38 -0.32 -8.69
CA GLY A 154 -10.18 -1.73 -9.00
C GLY A 154 -8.97 -2.31 -8.30
N VAL A 155 -8.50 -3.43 -8.84
CA VAL A 155 -7.33 -4.18 -8.38
C VAL A 155 -6.47 -4.56 -9.59
N PRO A 156 -5.14 -4.67 -9.45
CA PRO A 156 -4.26 -5.10 -10.54
C PRO A 156 -4.58 -6.54 -10.97
N ALA A 157 -4.34 -6.85 -12.24
CA ALA A 157 -4.46 -8.22 -12.76
C ALA A 157 -3.27 -9.12 -12.37
N ASN A 158 -2.12 -8.51 -12.09
CA ASN A 158 -0.90 -9.17 -11.63
C ASN A 158 -0.90 -9.24 -10.10
N ASN A 159 -0.79 -10.44 -9.57
CA ASN A 159 -1.34 -10.75 -8.25
C ASN A 159 -0.29 -10.91 -7.15
N ASP A 160 0.96 -11.10 -7.56
CA ASP A 160 2.14 -11.21 -6.71
C ASP A 160 3.01 -9.94 -6.75
N CYS A 161 2.74 -9.00 -7.67
CA CYS A 161 3.46 -7.73 -7.77
C CYS A 161 3.47 -6.95 -6.44
N ALA A 162 2.36 -6.94 -5.68
CA ALA A 162 2.32 -6.29 -4.38
C ALA A 162 3.26 -6.95 -3.36
N THR A 163 3.33 -8.29 -3.37
CA THR A 163 4.22 -9.03 -2.47
C THR A 163 5.68 -8.87 -2.85
N THR A 164 6.00 -8.91 -4.14
CA THR A 164 7.35 -8.65 -4.65
C THR A 164 7.79 -7.22 -4.33
N LEU A 165 6.94 -6.22 -4.56
CA LEU A 165 7.23 -4.84 -4.20
C LEU A 165 7.51 -4.69 -2.69
N LEU A 166 6.74 -5.38 -1.84
CA LEU A 166 6.95 -5.36 -0.40
C LEU A 166 8.30 -5.99 0.00
N ASP A 167 8.78 -7.03 -0.71
CA ASP A 167 10.11 -7.61 -0.45
C ASP A 167 11.25 -6.60 -0.59
N PHE A 168 11.14 -5.62 -1.49
CA PHE A 168 12.16 -4.57 -1.66
C PHE A 168 12.19 -3.53 -0.54
N VAL A 169 11.15 -3.45 0.28
CA VAL A 169 11.05 -2.46 1.37
C VAL A 169 11.04 -3.09 2.76
N ARG A 170 10.84 -4.41 2.85
CA ARG A 170 10.93 -5.18 4.09
C ARG A 170 12.33 -5.10 4.70
N GLY A 171 12.39 -5.14 6.03
CA GLY A 171 13.63 -5.08 6.80
C GLY A 171 14.06 -3.66 7.21
N SER A 172 13.44 -2.61 6.68
CA SER A 172 13.66 -1.25 7.19
C SER A 172 13.03 -1.08 8.57
N THR A 173 13.79 -0.49 9.51
CA THR A 173 13.26 -0.05 10.81
C THR A 173 12.69 1.37 10.75
N LYS A 174 12.75 2.01 9.59
CA LYS A 174 12.25 3.37 9.35
C LYS A 174 10.87 3.33 8.69
N PRO A 175 10.03 4.35 8.90
CA PRO A 175 8.72 4.42 8.23
C PRO A 175 8.85 4.40 6.71
N ILE A 176 7.95 3.67 6.06
CA ILE A 176 7.80 3.65 4.60
C ILE A 176 6.67 4.59 4.23
N VAL A 177 6.92 5.54 3.32
CA VAL A 177 5.85 6.41 2.82
C VAL A 177 5.05 5.63 1.79
N VAL A 178 3.76 5.39 2.04
CA VAL A 178 2.86 4.76 1.06
C VAL A 178 1.77 5.76 0.71
N HIS A 179 1.62 6.07 -0.58
CA HIS A 179 0.56 6.95 -1.02
C HIS A 179 -0.07 6.50 -2.34
N CYS A 180 -1.28 6.96 -2.55
CA CYS A 180 -1.97 6.87 -3.83
C CYS A 180 -2.49 8.28 -4.17
N SER A 181 -3.72 8.36 -4.66
CA SER A 181 -4.45 9.60 -4.88
C SER A 181 -4.83 10.24 -3.53
N ALA A 182 -5.74 9.65 -2.76
CA ALA A 182 -6.19 10.18 -1.46
C ALA A 182 -5.44 9.57 -0.26
N GLY A 183 -4.56 8.60 -0.50
CA GLY A 183 -3.83 7.88 0.55
C GLY A 183 -4.73 7.04 1.45
N ILE A 184 -5.74 6.37 0.88
CA ILE A 184 -6.71 5.54 1.63
C ILE A 184 -7.03 4.20 0.96
N GLY A 185 -7.42 4.16 -0.32
CA GLY A 185 -7.81 2.90 -1.00
C GLY A 185 -6.65 1.93 -1.21
N ARG A 186 -5.91 2.12 -2.31
CA ARG A 186 -4.73 1.32 -2.68
C ARG A 186 -3.65 1.30 -1.59
N THR A 187 -3.42 2.46 -0.98
CA THR A 187 -2.55 2.62 0.19
C THR A 187 -2.95 1.69 1.34
N GLY A 188 -4.23 1.70 1.71
CA GLY A 188 -4.74 0.83 2.77
C GLY A 188 -4.59 -0.65 2.43
N SER A 189 -4.75 -1.04 1.16
CA SER A 189 -4.52 -2.42 0.72
C SER A 189 -3.07 -2.87 0.91
N ILE A 190 -2.10 -2.08 0.44
CA ILE A 190 -0.67 -2.42 0.63
C ILE A 190 -0.29 -2.48 2.10
N VAL A 191 -0.76 -1.52 2.91
CA VAL A 191 -0.51 -1.50 4.36
C VAL A 191 -1.13 -2.71 5.04
N ALA A 192 -2.34 -3.14 4.65
CA ALA A 192 -3.01 -4.31 5.23
C ALA A 192 -2.29 -5.61 4.93
N ILE A 193 -1.80 -5.77 3.69
CA ILE A 193 -1.02 -6.95 3.28
C ILE A 193 0.23 -7.06 4.16
N GLU A 194 1.00 -5.97 4.28
CA GLU A 194 2.21 -5.97 5.10
C GLU A 194 1.92 -6.15 6.59
N TYR A 195 0.83 -5.57 7.10
CA TYR A 195 0.39 -5.78 8.48
C TYR A 195 0.19 -7.26 8.80
N ILE A 196 -0.48 -8.01 7.91
CA ILE A 196 -0.70 -9.46 8.08
C ILE A 196 0.64 -10.21 8.05
N PHE A 197 1.55 -9.88 7.12
CA PHE A 197 2.85 -10.52 7.06
C PHE A 197 3.71 -10.26 8.30
N GLN A 198 3.68 -9.04 8.84
CA GLN A 198 4.40 -8.72 10.09
C GLN A 198 3.90 -9.56 11.27
N LYS A 199 2.60 -9.84 11.35
CA LYS A 199 2.05 -10.77 12.35
C LYS A 199 2.58 -12.19 12.18
N PHE A 200 2.67 -12.69 10.93
CA PHE A 200 3.25 -14.02 10.66
C PHE A 200 4.73 -14.09 11.07
N VAL A 201 5.53 -13.10 10.70
CA VAL A 201 6.96 -13.03 11.04
C VAL A 201 7.18 -13.04 12.55
N LYS A 202 6.31 -12.38 13.31
CA LYS A 202 6.38 -12.31 14.78
C LYS A 202 5.70 -13.49 15.50
N ALA A 203 5.13 -14.44 14.77
CA ALA A 203 4.30 -15.51 15.32
C ALA A 203 3.15 -14.98 16.22
N GLU A 204 2.60 -13.82 15.89
CA GLU A 204 1.45 -13.22 16.56
C GLU A 204 0.15 -13.70 15.93
N LEU A 205 -0.88 -13.92 16.74
CA LEU A 205 -2.22 -14.18 16.21
C LEU A 205 -2.68 -13.01 15.33
N VAL A 206 -3.19 -13.35 14.16
CA VAL A 206 -3.80 -12.38 13.25
C VAL A 206 -5.26 -12.21 13.63
N GLU A 207 -5.68 -10.96 13.79
CA GLU A 207 -7.05 -10.59 14.09
C GLU A 207 -8.02 -11.02 12.97
N SER A 208 -9.32 -11.02 13.25
CA SER A 208 -10.30 -11.29 12.20
C SER A 208 -10.19 -10.26 11.06
N SER A 209 -10.59 -10.64 9.85
CA SER A 209 -10.53 -9.77 8.67
C SER A 209 -11.19 -8.40 8.89
N ILE A 210 -12.30 -8.34 9.64
CA ILE A 210 -12.96 -7.07 9.97
C ILE A 210 -12.18 -6.25 11.01
N GLU A 211 -11.57 -6.89 12.00
CA GLU A 211 -10.76 -6.19 13.00
C GLU A 211 -9.46 -5.64 12.40
N ILE A 212 -8.89 -6.29 11.38
CA ILE A 212 -7.80 -5.73 10.58
C ILE A 212 -8.27 -4.44 9.87
N LEU A 213 -9.41 -4.49 9.17
CA LEU A 213 -9.98 -3.32 8.49
C LEU A 213 -10.18 -2.15 9.47
N LYS A 214 -10.78 -2.41 10.63
CA LYS A 214 -11.00 -1.40 11.67
C LYS A 214 -9.68 -0.88 12.23
N SER A 215 -8.70 -1.74 12.51
CA SER A 215 -7.39 -1.35 13.03
C SER A 215 -6.65 -0.40 12.10
N ILE A 216 -6.72 -0.64 10.79
CA ILE A 216 -6.16 0.27 9.79
C ILE A 216 -6.95 1.57 9.73
N ARG A 217 -8.30 1.51 9.73
CA ARG A 217 -9.16 2.70 9.71
C ARG A 217 -9.09 3.56 10.97
N ASN A 218 -8.73 2.96 12.11
CA ASN A 218 -8.46 3.66 13.36
C ASN A 218 -7.21 4.55 13.29
N GLN A 219 -6.27 4.23 12.41
CA GLN A 219 -5.08 5.04 12.17
C GLN A 219 -5.21 5.95 10.93
N ARG A 220 -5.89 5.46 9.88
CA ARG A 220 -6.12 6.19 8.63
C ARG A 220 -7.57 5.97 8.16
N PRO A 221 -8.49 6.90 8.46
CA PRO A 221 -9.91 6.77 8.11
C PRO A 221 -10.16 6.49 6.64
N TYR A 222 -11.25 5.77 6.37
CA TYR A 222 -11.69 5.42 5.02
C TYR A 222 -10.69 4.57 4.22
N SER A 223 -9.64 4.05 4.86
CA SER A 223 -8.72 3.10 4.25
C SER A 223 -9.44 1.87 3.73
N ILE A 224 -9.00 1.35 2.57
CA ILE A 224 -9.66 0.27 1.82
C ILE A 224 -11.07 0.69 1.42
N GLN A 225 -11.23 1.13 0.17
CA GLN A 225 -12.43 1.85 -0.27
C GLN A 225 -13.46 0.98 -0.98
N THR A 226 -13.07 -0.19 -1.49
CA THR A 226 -13.97 -1.08 -2.23
C THR A 226 -13.83 -2.51 -1.73
N TYR A 227 -14.86 -3.34 -1.93
CA TYR A 227 -14.78 -4.75 -1.57
C TYR A 227 -13.72 -5.47 -2.42
N GLN A 228 -13.47 -5.05 -3.67
CA GLN A 228 -12.40 -5.62 -4.50
C GLN A 228 -11.03 -5.41 -3.83
N GLN A 229 -10.76 -4.20 -3.33
CA GLN A 229 -9.53 -3.90 -2.59
C GLN A 229 -9.41 -4.73 -1.30
N TYR A 230 -10.54 -5.02 -0.66
CA TYR A 230 -10.59 -5.86 0.53
C TYR A 230 -10.27 -7.32 0.21
N LEU A 231 -10.90 -7.88 -0.83
CA LEU A 231 -10.62 -9.22 -1.33
C LEU A 231 -9.17 -9.36 -1.82
N PHE A 232 -8.63 -8.34 -2.49
CA PHE A 232 -7.26 -8.32 -3.00
C PHE A 232 -6.23 -8.57 -1.90
N ILE A 233 -6.44 -7.99 -0.70
CA ILE A 233 -5.56 -8.20 0.46
C ILE A 233 -5.48 -9.69 0.79
N HIS A 234 -6.64 -10.32 0.99
CA HIS A 234 -6.71 -11.73 1.35
C HIS A 234 -6.13 -12.63 0.26
N ARG A 235 -6.47 -12.35 -1.00
CA ARG A 235 -6.00 -13.14 -2.14
C ARG A 235 -4.48 -13.06 -2.32
N ASN A 236 -3.87 -11.88 -2.18
CA ASN A 236 -2.40 -11.72 -2.26
C ASN A 236 -1.68 -12.50 -1.16
N VAL A 237 -2.19 -12.44 0.07
CA VAL A 237 -1.59 -13.19 1.19
C VAL A 237 -1.75 -14.70 0.99
N LEU A 238 -2.91 -15.17 0.54
CA LEU A 238 -3.15 -16.58 0.20
C LEU A 238 -2.18 -17.06 -0.89
N GLN A 239 -2.00 -16.27 -1.96
CA GLN A 239 -1.11 -16.62 -3.06
C GLN A 239 0.36 -16.65 -2.64
N PHE A 240 0.80 -15.70 -1.82
CA PHE A 240 2.14 -15.71 -1.24
C PHE A 240 2.39 -16.98 -0.42
N ILE A 241 1.45 -17.35 0.45
CA ILE A 241 1.54 -18.59 1.24
C ILE A 241 1.57 -19.80 0.29
N ALA A 242 0.78 -19.76 -0.78
CA ALA A 242 0.73 -20.87 -1.72
C ALA A 242 2.04 -21.13 -2.44
N ASN A 243 2.74 -20.05 -2.82
CA ASN A 243 4.04 -20.12 -3.49
C ASN A 243 5.17 -20.55 -2.54
N ASN A 244 5.00 -20.39 -1.22
CA ASN A 244 6.06 -20.60 -0.23
C ASN A 244 5.81 -21.78 0.74
N SER A 245 4.60 -22.38 0.75
CA SER A 245 4.25 -23.46 1.70
C SER A 245 3.36 -24.55 1.10
N ASN A 246 4.00 -25.54 0.48
CA ASN A 246 3.35 -26.68 -0.18
C ASN A 246 2.49 -27.57 0.73
N ILE A 247 2.71 -27.55 2.06
CA ILE A 247 1.96 -28.39 3.00
C ILE A 247 0.61 -27.73 3.32
N ILE A 248 0.62 -26.41 3.55
CA ILE A 248 -0.59 -25.67 3.89
C ILE A 248 -1.55 -25.66 2.70
N THR A 249 -1.03 -25.51 1.48
CA THR A 249 -1.85 -25.52 0.26
C THR A 249 -2.56 -26.84 0.01
N LYS A 250 -1.88 -27.98 0.21
CA LYS A 250 -2.48 -29.29 -0.02
C LYS A 250 -3.72 -29.54 0.83
N ASN A 251 -3.70 -29.10 2.09
CA ASN A 251 -4.82 -29.28 3.01
C ASN A 251 -6.07 -28.47 2.64
N TYR A 252 -5.90 -27.36 1.90
CA TYR A 252 -6.97 -26.45 1.55
C TYR A 252 -7.16 -26.27 0.03
N ALA A 253 -6.61 -27.16 -0.79
CA ALA A 253 -6.54 -27.00 -2.24
C ALA A 253 -7.91 -26.71 -2.89
N ALA A 254 -8.95 -27.47 -2.51
CA ALA A 254 -10.30 -27.27 -3.04
C ALA A 254 -10.88 -25.89 -2.67
N LEU A 255 -10.64 -25.42 -1.44
CA LEU A 255 -11.11 -24.11 -1.00
C LEU A 255 -10.30 -22.97 -1.65
N MET A 256 -8.99 -23.15 -1.85
CA MET A 256 -8.15 -22.20 -2.60
C MET A 256 -8.64 -22.03 -4.04
N THR A 257 -8.88 -23.14 -4.75
CA THR A 257 -9.41 -23.10 -6.13
C THR A 257 -10.77 -22.43 -6.18
N LYS A 258 -11.66 -22.75 -5.23
CA LYS A 258 -12.97 -22.10 -5.13
C LYS A 258 -12.84 -20.59 -4.87
N PHE A 259 -11.99 -20.20 -3.91
CA PHE A 259 -11.76 -18.80 -3.57
C PHE A 259 -11.24 -18.01 -4.77
N GLU A 260 -10.27 -18.56 -5.50
CA GLU A 260 -9.68 -17.90 -6.66
C GLU A 260 -10.70 -17.68 -7.76
N LYS A 261 -11.50 -18.71 -8.10
CA LYS A 261 -12.59 -18.58 -9.07
C LYS A 261 -13.60 -17.50 -8.67
N GLU A 262 -14.09 -17.54 -7.42
CA GLU A 262 -15.05 -16.55 -6.93
C GLU A 262 -14.43 -15.13 -6.87
N TYR A 263 -13.13 -15.03 -6.58
CA TYR A 263 -12.40 -13.77 -6.58
C TYR A 263 -12.35 -13.17 -7.99
N GLU A 264 -11.99 -13.97 -8.99
CA GLU A 264 -11.95 -13.56 -10.39
C GLU A 264 -13.33 -13.04 -10.81
N GLU A 265 -14.39 -13.82 -10.60
CA GLU A 265 -15.77 -13.43 -10.87
C GLU A 265 -16.19 -12.12 -10.17
N ALA A 266 -15.73 -11.89 -8.95
CA ALA A 266 -16.05 -10.68 -8.18
C ALA A 266 -15.24 -9.43 -8.58
N CYS A 267 -14.06 -9.62 -9.18
CA CYS A 267 -13.09 -8.58 -9.50
C CYS A 267 -12.91 -8.31 -11.01
N VAL A 268 -13.61 -9.02 -11.89
CA VAL A 268 -13.70 -8.67 -13.32
C VAL A 268 -14.19 -7.22 -13.43
N VAL A 269 -13.40 -6.39 -14.12
CA VAL A 269 -13.72 -5.00 -14.49
C VAL A 269 -14.32 -4.98 -15.88
#